data_AF-A0A8J7FCY8-F1
#
_entry.id   AF-A0A8J7FCY8-F1
#
_cell.length_a   1.000
_cell.length_b   1.000
_cell.length_c   1.000
_cell.angle_alpha   90.00
_cell.angle_beta   90.00
_cell.angle_gamma   90.00
#
_symmetry.space_group_name_H-M   'P 1'
#
loop_
_entity.id
_entity.type
_entity.pdbx_description
1 polymer ?
#
loop_
_entity_poly.entity_id
_entity_poly.type
_entity_poly.pdbx_seq_one_letter_code
_entity_poly.pdbx_strand_id
1 'polypeptide(L)'
;MNAFERLLEKKLAEIAEYERKISKAQEEVAIYKEQQEKYQAIIEILVSKEEELEKVMTEHSEQKEKEELLKDNIKNRIEKFIAFSEVEDMKKRMLKLIRTKNSVNKSEFHDIQRKIEAVVDKMKDAGFVSRGLYYLTSVNYNRVDKFDLSKASKEELITLIEA
;
A
#
# COMPACT_ATOMS: atom_id res chain seq x y z
N MET A 1 40.10 55.98 58.10
CA MET A 1 39.14 55.86 56.99
C MET A 1 37.90 56.67 57.33
N ASN A 2 37.59 57.69 56.54
CA ASN A 2 36.47 58.60 56.79
C ASN A 2 35.14 58.01 56.25
N ALA A 3 34.00 58.59 56.63
CA ALA A 3 32.68 58.07 56.24
C ALA A 3 32.45 58.08 54.72
N PHE A 4 33.11 58.99 54.00
CA PHE A 4 33.02 59.10 52.55
C PHE A 4 33.75 57.94 51.84
N GLU A 5 34.94 57.57 52.30
CA GLU A 5 35.70 56.41 51.79
C GLU A 5 34.90 55.11 51.94
N ARG A 6 34.24 54.89 53.08
CA ARG A 6 33.38 53.71 53.31
C ARG A 6 32.17 53.68 52.38
N LEU A 7 31.57 54.85 52.11
CA LEU A 7 30.43 54.95 51.19
C LEU A 7 30.87 54.67 49.74
N LEU A 8 32.04 55.19 49.34
CA LEU A 8 32.62 54.96 48.03
C LEU A 8 32.95 53.47 47.82
N GLU A 9 33.61 52.81 48.78
CA GLU A 9 33.88 51.37 48.74
C GLU A 9 32.60 50.54 48.60
N LYS A 10 31.56 50.89 49.37
CA LYS A 10 30.26 50.21 49.26
C LYS A 10 29.64 50.37 47.87
N LYS A 11 29.69 51.58 47.29
CA LYS A 11 29.13 51.83 45.96
C LYS A 11 29.92 51.16 44.85
N LEU A 12 31.24 51.08 44.95
CA LEU A 12 32.07 50.33 44.02
C LEU A 12 31.78 48.82 44.08
N ALA A 13 31.55 48.28 45.28
CA ALA A 13 31.14 46.88 45.44
C ALA A 13 29.76 46.60 44.80
N GLU A 14 28.79 47.50 45.00
CA GLU A 14 27.46 47.41 44.36
C GLU A 14 27.57 47.45 42.82
N ILE A 15 28.39 48.36 42.27
CA ILE A 15 28.63 48.46 40.82
C ILE A 15 29.22 47.15 40.28
N ALA A 16 30.26 46.62 40.92
CA ALA A 16 30.88 45.36 40.52
C ALA A 16 29.92 44.17 40.59
N GLU A 17 28.99 44.16 41.55
CA GLU A 17 27.94 43.14 41.62
C GLU A 17 26.95 43.25 40.44
N TYR A 18 26.51 44.47 40.10
CA TYR A 18 25.64 44.69 38.95
C TYR A 18 26.31 44.35 37.63
N GLU A 19 27.59 44.69 37.45
CA GLU A 19 28.37 44.32 36.26
C GLU A 19 28.43 42.79 36.09
N ARG A 20 28.65 42.04 37.17
CA ARG A 20 28.63 40.57 37.13
C ARG A 20 27.25 40.02 36.75
N LYS A 21 26.16 40.61 37.28
CA LYS A 21 24.79 40.18 36.94
C LYS A 21 24.47 40.47 35.48
N ILE A 22 24.89 41.63 34.95
CA ILE A 22 24.70 42.00 33.55
C ILE A 22 25.47 41.03 32.65
N SER A 23 26.73 40.73 32.96
CA SER A 23 27.53 39.79 32.17
C SER A 23 26.88 38.41 32.08
N LYS A 24 26.39 37.86 33.21
CA LYS A 24 25.69 36.57 33.22
C LYS A 24 24.40 36.59 32.40
N ALA A 25 23.60 37.65 32.54
CA ALA A 25 22.37 37.80 31.77
C ALA A 25 22.66 37.90 30.25
N GLN A 26 23.75 38.54 29.86
CA GLN A 26 24.17 38.62 28.45
C GLN A 26 24.58 37.26 27.89
N GLU A 27 25.32 36.46 28.66
CA GLU A 27 25.68 35.08 28.30
C GLU A 27 24.43 34.20 28.11
N GLU A 28 23.48 34.27 29.05
CA GLU A 28 22.21 33.54 28.96
C GLU A 28 21.39 33.97 27.73
N VAL A 29 21.29 35.28 27.45
CA VAL A 29 20.60 35.79 26.25
C VAL A 29 21.27 35.28 24.97
N ALA A 30 22.60 35.21 24.92
CA ALA A 30 23.31 34.67 23.76
C ALA A 30 22.99 33.19 23.53
N ILE A 31 22.96 32.38 24.59
CA ILE A 31 22.59 30.96 24.53
C ILE A 31 21.15 30.80 24.02
N TYR A 32 20.20 31.57 24.55
CA TYR A 32 18.81 31.48 24.12
C TYR A 32 18.61 31.90 22.66
N LYS A 33 19.34 32.91 22.19
CA LYS A 33 19.32 33.30 20.76
C LYS A 33 19.82 32.19 19.86
N GLU A 34 20.95 31.56 20.21
CA GLU A 34 21.49 30.43 19.44
C GLU A 34 20.51 29.25 19.41
N GLN A 35 19.84 28.96 20.54
CA GLN A 35 18.81 27.92 20.59
C GLN A 35 17.58 28.29 19.75
N GLN A 36 17.13 29.54 19.78
CA GLN A 36 16.01 30.02 18.98
C GLN A 36 16.28 29.86 17.48
N GLU A 37 17.49 30.20 17.02
CA GLU A 37 17.89 30.01 15.62
C GLU A 37 17.87 28.52 15.21
N LYS A 38 18.36 27.63 16.09
CA LYS A 38 18.29 26.18 15.85
C LYS A 38 16.86 25.67 15.76
N TYR A 39 15.97 26.11 16.65
CA TYR A 39 14.56 25.73 16.60
C TYR A 39 13.86 26.26 15.35
N GLN A 40 14.17 27.50 14.94
CA GLN A 40 13.62 28.07 13.72
C GLN A 40 14.04 27.25 12.48
N ALA A 41 15.31 26.87 12.38
CA ALA A 41 15.79 26.02 11.30
C ALA A 41 15.11 24.63 11.29
N ILE A 42 14.85 24.04 12.46
CA ILE A 42 14.12 22.77 12.58
C ILE A 42 12.67 22.93 12.09
N ILE A 43 11.99 24.02 12.47
CA ILE A 43 10.62 24.30 12.03
C ILE A 43 10.56 24.41 10.50
N GLU A 44 11.49 25.12 9.88
CA GLU A 44 11.55 25.26 8.43
C GLU A 44 11.72 23.91 7.71
N ILE A 45 12.56 23.02 8.26
CA ILE A 45 12.73 21.66 7.75
C ILE A 45 11.43 20.87 7.89
N LEU A 46 10.76 20.95 9.04
CA LEU A 46 9.50 20.23 9.29
C LEU A 46 8.41 20.67 8.31
N VAL A 47 8.22 21.99 8.14
CA VAL A 47 7.24 22.54 7.19
C VAL A 47 7.52 22.05 5.77
N SER A 48 8.79 22.09 5.33
CA SER A 48 9.16 21.58 4.00
C SER A 48 8.85 20.08 3.84
N LYS A 49 9.01 19.28 4.89
CA LYS A 49 8.70 17.84 4.85
C LYS A 49 7.21 17.54 4.91
N GLU A 50 6.43 18.35 5.61
CA GLU A 50 4.97 18.26 5.61
C GLU A 50 4.40 18.54 4.21
N GLU A 51 4.90 19.58 3.52
CA GLU A 51 4.50 19.89 2.15
C GLU A 51 4.88 18.79 1.14
N GLU A 52 6.07 18.18 1.30
CA GLU A 52 6.51 17.06 0.46
C GLU A 52 5.62 15.83 0.68
N LEU A 53 5.29 15.53 1.94
CA LEU A 53 4.41 14.41 2.29
C LEU A 53 3.01 14.60 1.72
N GLU A 54 2.44 15.81 1.81
CA GLU A 54 1.11 16.12 1.29
C GLU A 54 1.04 15.92 -0.23
N LYS A 55 2.08 16.32 -0.97
CA LYS A 55 2.18 16.08 -2.42
C LYS A 55 2.19 14.59 -2.74
N VAL A 56 3.06 13.82 -2.08
CA VAL A 56 3.17 12.37 -2.31
C VAL A 56 1.87 11.65 -1.96
N MET A 57 1.21 12.04 -0.86
CA MET A 57 -0.07 11.46 -0.48
C MET A 57 -1.16 11.74 -1.51
N THR A 58 -1.20 12.95 -2.06
CA THR A 58 -2.15 13.32 -3.12
C THR A 58 -1.90 12.49 -4.38
N GLU A 59 -0.65 12.42 -4.85
CA GLU A 59 -0.28 11.59 -6.01
C GLU A 59 -0.64 10.12 -5.81
N HIS A 60 -0.36 9.58 -4.62
CA HIS A 60 -0.70 8.20 -4.28
C HIS A 60 -2.22 7.97 -4.32
N SER A 61 -3.02 8.91 -3.79
CA SER A 61 -4.48 8.81 -3.82
C SER A 61 -5.01 8.82 -5.26
N GLU A 62 -4.53 9.76 -6.09
CA GLU A 62 -4.91 9.83 -7.50
C GLU A 62 -4.54 8.56 -8.27
N GLN A 63 -3.34 8.03 -8.03
CA GLN A 63 -2.88 6.82 -8.70
C GLN A 63 -3.70 5.59 -8.28
N LYS A 64 -4.06 5.50 -7.00
CA LYS A 64 -4.95 4.45 -6.49
C LYS A 64 -6.34 4.52 -7.12
N GLU A 65 -6.92 5.71 -7.25
CA GLU A 65 -8.20 5.89 -7.93
C GLU A 65 -8.12 5.51 -9.42
N LYS A 66 -7.06 5.93 -10.13
CA LYS A 66 -6.82 5.54 -11.53
C LYS A 66 -6.67 4.03 -11.68
N GLU A 67 -5.95 3.37 -10.77
CA GLU A 67 -5.79 1.92 -10.76
C GLU A 67 -7.15 1.22 -10.58
N GLU A 68 -7.96 1.68 -9.63
CA GLU A 68 -9.28 1.08 -9.37
C GLU A 68 -10.22 1.26 -10.57
N LEU A 69 -10.23 2.44 -11.19
CA LEU A 69 -10.98 2.70 -12.43
C LEU A 69 -10.50 1.80 -13.58
N LEU A 70 -9.20 1.58 -13.71
CA LEU A 70 -8.65 0.67 -14.71
C LEU A 70 -9.04 -0.78 -14.44
N LYS A 71 -9.00 -1.24 -13.19
CA LYS A 71 -9.47 -2.56 -12.78
C LYS A 71 -10.95 -2.76 -13.10
N ASP A 72 -11.80 -1.79 -12.77
CA ASP A 72 -13.23 -1.83 -13.08
C ASP A 72 -13.47 -1.83 -14.59
N ASN A 73 -12.73 -1.03 -15.35
CA ASN A 73 -12.81 -1.03 -16.81
C ASN A 73 -12.39 -2.37 -17.43
N ILE A 74 -11.31 -2.97 -16.93
CA ILE A 74 -10.85 -4.30 -17.34
C ILE A 74 -11.91 -5.34 -17.01
N LYS A 75 -12.42 -5.35 -15.77
CA LYS A 75 -13.47 -6.26 -15.32
C LYS A 75 -14.73 -6.15 -16.19
N ASN A 76 -15.22 -4.94 -16.42
CA ASN A 76 -16.37 -4.68 -17.29
C ASN A 76 -16.14 -5.14 -18.73
N ARG A 77 -14.91 -5.07 -19.23
CA ARG A 77 -14.57 -5.61 -20.56
C ARG A 77 -14.54 -7.13 -20.53
N ILE A 78 -13.87 -7.76 -19.57
CA ILE A 78 -13.83 -9.23 -19.46
C ILE A 78 -15.24 -9.80 -19.30
N GLU A 79 -16.10 -9.20 -18.49
CA GLU A 79 -17.50 -9.63 -18.31
C GLU A 79 -18.31 -9.62 -19.62
N LYS A 80 -17.93 -8.80 -20.62
CA LYS A 80 -18.53 -8.84 -21.96
C LYS A 80 -18.04 -10.01 -22.81
N PHE A 81 -16.83 -10.51 -22.55
CA PHE A 81 -16.25 -11.65 -23.27
C PHE A 81 -16.52 -12.99 -22.57
N ILE A 82 -16.72 -12.97 -21.25
CA ILE A 82 -16.83 -14.15 -20.40
C ILE A 82 -17.99 -13.97 -19.43
N ALA A 83 -18.98 -14.85 -19.52
CA ALA A 83 -20.02 -14.97 -18.51
C ALA A 83 -19.42 -15.62 -17.25
N PHE A 84 -18.89 -14.82 -16.32
CA PHE A 84 -18.28 -15.33 -15.09
C PHE A 84 -19.23 -16.19 -14.24
N SER A 85 -20.53 -15.91 -14.29
CA SER A 85 -21.56 -16.75 -13.67
C SER A 85 -21.53 -18.18 -14.20
N GLU A 86 -21.40 -18.35 -15.52
CA GLU A 86 -21.31 -19.67 -16.15
C GLU A 86 -20.00 -20.38 -15.76
N VAL A 87 -18.89 -19.64 -15.68
CA VAL A 87 -17.59 -20.17 -15.21
C VAL A 87 -17.67 -20.63 -13.75
N GLU A 88 -18.27 -19.85 -12.87
CA GLU A 88 -18.45 -20.23 -11.47
C GLU A 88 -19.32 -21.48 -11.34
N ASP A 89 -20.39 -21.60 -12.13
CA ASP A 89 -21.25 -22.77 -12.15
C ASP A 89 -20.52 -24.00 -12.70
N MET A 90 -19.71 -23.82 -13.76
CA MET A 90 -18.82 -24.86 -14.29
C MET A 90 -17.81 -25.33 -13.23
N LYS A 91 -17.16 -24.41 -12.50
CA LYS A 91 -16.26 -24.72 -11.37
C LYS A 91 -16.98 -25.49 -10.27
N LYS A 92 -18.17 -25.06 -9.84
CA LYS A 92 -18.97 -25.76 -8.81
C LYS A 92 -19.34 -27.18 -9.26
N ARG A 93 -19.68 -27.36 -10.54
CA ARG A 93 -19.95 -28.69 -11.12
C ARG A 93 -18.69 -29.54 -11.15
N MET A 94 -17.55 -29.03 -11.61
CA MET A 94 -16.27 -29.75 -11.57
C MET A 94 -15.91 -30.19 -10.14
N LEU A 95 -16.07 -29.31 -9.14
CA LEU A 95 -15.88 -29.63 -7.72
C LEU A 95 -16.78 -30.77 -7.23
N LYS A 96 -18.03 -30.82 -7.69
CA LYS A 96 -18.95 -31.91 -7.34
C LYS A 96 -18.54 -33.22 -8.01
N LEU A 97 -18.22 -33.17 -9.31
CA LEU A 97 -17.88 -34.35 -10.12
C LEU A 97 -16.59 -35.00 -9.65
N ILE A 98 -15.56 -34.20 -9.30
CA ILE A 98 -14.26 -34.72 -8.89
C ILE A 98 -14.31 -35.48 -7.55
N ARG A 99 -15.30 -35.18 -6.70
CA ARG A 99 -15.53 -35.87 -5.42
C ARG A 99 -16.15 -37.25 -5.61
N THR A 100 -16.85 -37.49 -6.71
CA THR A 100 -17.66 -38.69 -6.93
C THR A 100 -17.06 -39.49 -8.09
N LYS A 101 -16.09 -40.36 -7.77
CA LYS A 101 -15.27 -41.08 -8.77
C LYS A 101 -16.05 -42.18 -9.51
N ASN A 102 -16.73 -41.83 -10.59
CA ASN A 102 -17.27 -42.78 -11.56
C ASN A 102 -16.99 -42.34 -13.02
N SER A 103 -17.25 -43.22 -13.98
CA SER A 103 -16.95 -42.99 -15.41
C SER A 103 -17.80 -41.88 -16.02
N VAL A 104 -19.07 -41.79 -15.65
CA VAL A 104 -20.01 -40.76 -16.13
C VAL A 104 -19.54 -39.38 -15.69
N ASN A 105 -19.19 -39.22 -14.41
CA ASN A 105 -18.70 -37.96 -13.85
C ASN A 105 -17.34 -37.56 -14.42
N LYS A 106 -16.49 -38.53 -14.77
CA LYS A 106 -15.22 -38.28 -15.46
C LYS A 106 -15.46 -37.66 -16.84
N SER A 107 -16.42 -38.21 -17.60
CA SER A 107 -16.79 -37.65 -18.92
C SER A 107 -17.32 -36.23 -18.77
N GLU A 108 -18.29 -36.03 -17.87
CA GLU A 108 -18.89 -34.71 -17.64
C GLU A 108 -17.84 -33.68 -17.16
N PHE A 109 -16.88 -34.10 -16.34
CA PHE A 109 -15.78 -33.23 -15.90
C PHE A 109 -14.93 -32.75 -17.08
N HIS A 110 -14.52 -33.67 -17.97
CA HIS A 110 -13.72 -33.31 -19.15
C HIS A 110 -14.52 -32.48 -20.17
N ASP A 111 -15.83 -32.71 -20.29
CA ASP A 111 -16.68 -31.89 -21.14
C ASP A 111 -16.78 -30.44 -20.61
N ILE A 112 -16.87 -30.26 -19.28
CA ILE A 112 -16.81 -28.94 -18.67
C ILE A 112 -15.42 -28.32 -18.84
N GLN A 113 -14.36 -29.09 -18.66
CA GLN A 113 -12.97 -28.64 -18.83
C GLN A 113 -12.73 -28.11 -20.25
N ARG A 114 -13.23 -28.79 -21.29
CA ARG A 114 -13.17 -28.33 -22.69
C ARG A 114 -13.91 -27.02 -22.94
N LYS A 115 -15.04 -26.81 -22.27
CA LYS A 115 -15.77 -25.52 -22.35
C LYS A 115 -14.93 -24.39 -21.75
N ILE A 116 -14.25 -24.66 -20.64
CA ILE A 116 -13.33 -23.69 -20.02
C ILE A 116 -12.11 -23.46 -20.92
N GLU A 117 -11.53 -24.50 -21.53
CA GLU A 117 -10.43 -24.38 -22.50
C GLU A 117 -10.81 -23.47 -23.67
N ALA A 118 -12.01 -23.65 -24.24
CA ALA A 118 -12.51 -22.78 -25.31
C ALA A 118 -12.66 -21.31 -24.89
N VAL A 119 -12.97 -21.04 -23.61
CA VAL A 119 -12.98 -19.67 -23.07
C VAL A 119 -11.54 -19.15 -22.94
N VAL A 120 -10.62 -19.95 -22.41
CA VAL A 120 -9.20 -19.59 -22.27
C VAL A 120 -8.58 -19.27 -23.63
N ASP A 121 -8.84 -20.06 -24.67
CA ASP A 121 -8.28 -19.83 -26.00
C ASP A 121 -8.78 -18.51 -26.62
N LYS A 122 -10.06 -18.15 -26.42
CA LYS A 122 -10.56 -16.83 -26.81
C LYS A 122 -9.85 -15.68 -26.09
N MET A 123 -9.44 -15.87 -24.84
CA MET A 123 -8.68 -14.85 -24.12
C MET A 123 -7.25 -14.76 -24.69
N LYS A 124 -6.60 -15.89 -24.98
CA LYS A 124 -5.27 -15.92 -25.60
C LYS A 124 -5.24 -15.18 -26.93
N ASP A 125 -6.27 -15.34 -27.76
CA ASP A 125 -6.41 -14.60 -29.02
C ASP A 125 -6.46 -13.07 -28.80
N ALA A 126 -6.89 -12.64 -27.61
CA ALA A 126 -6.90 -11.24 -27.18
C ALA A 126 -5.62 -10.81 -26.42
N GLY A 127 -4.63 -11.70 -26.27
CA GLY A 127 -3.32 -11.43 -25.67
C GLY A 127 -3.22 -11.57 -24.15
N PHE A 128 -4.24 -12.15 -23.49
CA PHE A 128 -4.22 -12.34 -22.04
C PHE A 128 -4.95 -13.62 -21.63
N VAL A 129 -4.72 -14.12 -20.42
CA VAL A 129 -5.47 -15.25 -19.86
C VAL A 129 -5.80 -15.00 -18.41
N SER A 130 -6.94 -15.54 -17.97
CA SER A 130 -7.26 -15.58 -16.54
C SER A 130 -6.44 -16.67 -15.87
N ARG A 131 -5.72 -16.30 -14.81
CA ARG A 131 -4.90 -17.24 -14.03
C ARG A 131 -5.75 -18.38 -13.45
N GLY A 132 -6.92 -18.05 -12.91
CA GLY A 132 -7.87 -19.02 -12.39
C GLY A 132 -8.44 -19.94 -13.46
N LEU A 133 -8.82 -19.41 -14.63
CA LEU A 133 -9.32 -20.23 -15.74
C LEU A 133 -8.24 -21.17 -16.28
N TYR A 134 -7.02 -20.67 -16.46
CA TYR A 134 -5.88 -21.46 -16.90
C TYR A 134 -5.53 -22.57 -15.90
N TYR A 135 -5.67 -22.31 -14.60
CA TYR A 135 -5.53 -23.37 -13.60
C TYR A 135 -6.61 -24.44 -13.75
N LEU A 136 -7.88 -24.07 -13.96
CA LEU A 136 -8.98 -25.02 -14.11
C LEU A 136 -8.80 -25.97 -15.30
N THR A 137 -8.19 -25.51 -16.41
CA THR A 137 -7.87 -26.37 -17.56
C THR A 137 -6.73 -27.35 -17.26
N SER A 138 -5.90 -27.09 -16.25
CA SER A 138 -4.79 -27.98 -15.86
C SER A 138 -5.17 -29.06 -14.83
N VAL A 139 -6.37 -28.98 -14.24
CA VAL A 139 -6.78 -29.89 -13.15
C VAL A 139 -6.97 -31.31 -13.68
N ASN A 140 -6.35 -32.27 -12.99
CA ASN A 140 -6.51 -33.70 -13.30
C ASN A 140 -7.57 -34.35 -12.41
N TYR A 141 -8.67 -34.80 -13.03
CA TYR A 141 -9.77 -35.52 -12.37
C TYR A 141 -9.29 -36.70 -11.49
N ASN A 142 -8.23 -37.41 -11.89
CA ASN A 142 -7.76 -38.60 -11.18
C ASN A 142 -6.84 -38.28 -9.98
N ARG A 143 -6.38 -37.03 -9.84
CA ARG A 143 -5.39 -36.61 -8.83
C ARG A 143 -5.88 -35.47 -7.94
N VAL A 144 -7.06 -35.64 -7.35
CA VAL A 144 -7.68 -34.64 -6.47
C VAL A 144 -6.78 -34.25 -5.30
N ASP A 145 -5.91 -35.16 -4.84
CA ASP A 145 -4.89 -34.93 -3.82
C ASP A 145 -3.88 -33.82 -4.19
N LYS A 146 -3.63 -33.62 -5.48
CA LYS A 146 -2.67 -32.63 -5.99
C LYS A 146 -3.29 -31.30 -6.40
N PHE A 147 -4.61 -31.27 -6.59
CA PHE A 147 -5.32 -30.12 -7.12
C PHE A 147 -6.36 -29.63 -6.14
N ASP A 148 -6.11 -28.44 -5.61
CA ASP A 148 -7.10 -27.72 -4.83
C ASP A 148 -7.85 -26.75 -5.74
N LEU A 149 -9.08 -27.10 -6.09
CA LEU A 149 -9.97 -26.30 -6.92
C LEU A 149 -10.42 -25.01 -6.23
N SER A 150 -10.21 -24.86 -4.91
CA SER A 150 -10.47 -23.61 -4.19
C SER A 150 -9.46 -22.50 -4.57
N LYS A 151 -8.28 -22.87 -5.08
CA LYS A 151 -7.26 -21.93 -5.56
C LYS A 151 -7.70 -21.09 -6.75
N ALA A 152 -8.67 -21.55 -7.54
CA ALA A 152 -9.35 -20.71 -8.53
C ALA A 152 -10.42 -19.86 -7.84
N SER A 153 -10.04 -18.96 -6.92
CA SER A 153 -10.98 -18.06 -6.24
C SER A 153 -11.62 -17.09 -7.23
N LYS A 154 -12.61 -16.32 -6.78
CA LYS A 154 -13.26 -15.30 -7.64
C LYS A 154 -12.24 -14.25 -8.09
N GLU A 155 -11.33 -13.86 -7.20
CA GLU A 155 -10.22 -12.96 -7.47
C GLU A 155 -9.26 -13.55 -8.52
N GLU A 156 -8.90 -14.83 -8.39
CA GLU A 156 -8.00 -15.49 -9.36
C GLU A 156 -8.68 -15.69 -10.73
N LEU A 157 -10.01 -15.86 -10.77
CA LEU A 157 -10.76 -15.92 -12.02
C LEU A 157 -10.74 -14.59 -12.78
N ILE A 158 -10.70 -13.44 -12.09
CA ILE A 158 -10.60 -12.11 -12.72
C ILE A 158 -9.15 -11.64 -12.89
N THR A 159 -8.18 -12.33 -12.29
CA THR A 159 -6.76 -11.99 -12.39
C THR A 159 -6.25 -12.34 -13.79
N LEU A 160 -5.87 -11.31 -14.55
CA LEU A 160 -5.28 -11.45 -15.88
C LEU A 160 -3.76 -11.56 -15.80
N ILE A 161 -3.21 -12.45 -16.62
CA ILE A 161 -1.78 -12.54 -16.93
C ILE A 161 -1.61 -12.44 -18.45
N GLU A 162 -0.45 -11.98 -18.89
CA GLU A 162 -0.09 -11.98 -20.32
C GLU A 162 -0.04 -13.43 -20.83
N ALA A 163 -0.62 -13.67 -22.02
CA ALA A 163 -0.83 -15.00 -22.60
C ALA A 163 0.39 -15.55 -23.35
#